data_AF-A0A5M3WU25-F1
#
_entry.id   AF-A0A5M3WU25-F1
#
_cell.length_a   1.000
_cell.length_b   1.000
_cell.length_c   1.000
_cell.angle_alpha   90.00
_cell.angle_beta   90.00
_cell.angle_gamma   90.00
#
_symmetry.space_group_name_H-M   'P 1'
#
loop_
_entity.id
_entity.type
_entity.pdbx_description
1 polymer ?
#
loop_
_entity_poly.entity_id
_entity_poly.type
_entity_poly.pdbx_seq_one_letter_code
_entity_poly.pdbx_strand_id
1 'polypeptide(L)'
;MVAAATFLLTDGDGAVLGVAFPAPVLDAQRTGSFLLTAAHCVRSLFDGRKRVRIRTAGGQWSECTILLCTSDDVALLHHPEWLADPRPCFADHAPGAVSIRGAPAGVTTEQATFVGRLAGVEDGLLDIVLQDLTLVERRDLPVHGGPSATYRALRGLSGGPVWRTGEDGVSRVIGLVTHRNTSGIANRIYGIPIDRVAAILARRDVTLQLTIQIAHVGMDRQMLTGLIGDLINDADGALKLWSHLSGLFYKGEPIDKVLEAMLAEPQRHRVNDDLPRARLEYVYGRLLLKRDNGQKGLTLIHQARSRVRRADPADREGLGALMDLRFLLEDAQRGSRPVRAHAYLMEMAIDRVGQIDAMPDERRAYEIASAAGREAVLAYLEHPPPWSHDDPTRAYYSRLKSQHASLLHKYGMALRDKQEIVQIGLAVVPAIWDLTSGAMAEVRDLMELGKVAATQRSNAIFYAQMLLIEIALARAEGRDLHAYTLACLTTQALRNAGLLLTHEGIAAILRYVRTADPALYRFINMVHHLGIRRGIELAKIRSGGERSMIEDAGRIAELYADQVRDIKGIMTLRLDALE
;
A
#
# COMPACT_ATOMS: atom_id res chain seq x y z
N MET A 1 -6.86 20.11 22.34
CA MET A 1 -7.73 18.95 22.03
C MET A 1 -8.73 19.39 20.97
N VAL A 2 -8.72 18.78 19.77
CA VAL A 2 -9.75 19.07 18.75
C VAL A 2 -10.93 18.15 18.99
N ALA A 3 -12.01 18.69 19.56
CA ALA A 3 -13.24 17.94 19.78
C ALA A 3 -13.79 17.45 18.43
N ALA A 4 -13.96 16.14 18.27
CA ALA A 4 -14.54 15.57 17.07
C ALA A 4 -15.99 16.04 16.90
N ALA A 5 -16.28 16.65 15.76
CA ALA A 5 -17.57 17.26 15.49
C ALA A 5 -18.63 16.19 15.15
N THR A 6 -19.34 15.71 16.18
CA THR A 6 -20.68 15.15 16.00
C THR A 6 -21.67 16.32 15.93
N PHE A 7 -22.74 16.18 15.15
CA PHE A 7 -23.79 17.20 15.00
C PHE A 7 -25.14 16.63 15.44
N LEU A 8 -25.93 17.42 16.17
CA LEU A 8 -27.28 17.08 16.60
C LEU A 8 -28.27 17.26 15.45
N LEU A 9 -29.12 16.27 15.19
CA LEU A 9 -30.17 16.33 14.16
C LEU A 9 -31.54 16.67 14.74
N THR A 10 -32.27 17.56 14.07
CA THR A 10 -33.68 17.87 14.35
C THR A 10 -34.49 18.03 13.05
N ASP A 11 -35.81 17.84 13.17
CA ASP A 11 -36.80 18.14 12.13
C ASP A 11 -37.03 19.64 11.94
N GLY A 12 -36.71 20.44 12.96
CA GLY A 12 -36.84 21.89 12.98
C GLY A 12 -37.85 22.40 13.99
N ASP A 13 -38.75 21.52 14.46
CA ASP A 13 -39.73 21.78 15.52
C ASP A 13 -39.16 21.47 16.93
N GLY A 14 -37.86 21.10 16.99
CA GLY A 14 -37.11 20.87 18.22
C GLY A 14 -37.03 19.40 18.66
N ALA A 15 -37.62 18.47 17.91
CA ALA A 15 -37.49 17.05 18.22
C ALA A 15 -36.07 16.56 17.88
N VAL A 16 -35.43 15.84 18.81
CA VAL A 16 -34.13 15.20 18.57
C VAL A 16 -34.34 13.92 17.76
N LEU A 17 -33.78 13.91 16.55
CA LEU A 17 -33.86 12.77 15.63
C LEU A 17 -32.76 11.74 15.86
N GLY A 18 -31.56 12.21 16.22
CA GLY A 18 -30.33 11.44 16.36
C GLY A 18 -29.12 12.37 16.19
N VAL A 19 -28.00 11.81 15.72
CA VAL A 19 -26.79 12.59 15.38
C VAL A 19 -26.22 12.23 14.01
N ALA A 20 -25.32 13.07 13.50
CA ALA A 20 -24.51 12.80 12.32
C ALA A 20 -23.03 13.16 12.54
N PHE A 21 -22.11 12.69 11.69
CA PHE A 21 -20.68 13.01 11.77
C PHE A 21 -19.99 13.16 10.40
N PRO A 22 -18.96 14.03 10.26
CA PRO A 22 -18.13 14.16 9.06
C PRO A 22 -17.50 12.85 8.61
N ALA A 23 -17.78 12.48 7.36
CA ALA A 23 -17.28 11.28 6.72
C ALA A 23 -16.49 11.64 5.44
N PRO A 24 -15.38 10.93 5.13
CA PRO A 24 -14.54 11.23 3.97
C PRO A 24 -15.17 10.65 2.70
N VAL A 25 -16.24 11.28 2.22
CA VAL A 25 -16.91 10.92 0.97
C VAL A 25 -16.20 11.60 -0.21
N LEU A 26 -15.93 10.84 -1.26
CA LEU A 26 -15.32 11.32 -2.50
C LEU A 26 -16.41 11.68 -3.51
N ASP A 27 -16.83 12.94 -3.50
CA ASP A 27 -17.75 13.53 -4.47
C ASP A 27 -17.04 14.71 -5.17
N ALA A 28 -16.90 14.63 -6.50
CA ALA A 28 -16.24 15.66 -7.30
C ALA A 28 -17.17 16.79 -7.76
N GLN A 29 -18.48 16.69 -7.50
CA GLN A 29 -19.51 17.65 -7.94
C GLN A 29 -19.98 18.58 -6.81
N ARG A 30 -19.80 18.20 -5.54
CA ARG A 30 -20.32 18.94 -4.38
C ARG A 30 -19.21 19.26 -3.38
N THR A 31 -18.92 20.55 -3.22
CA THR A 31 -18.08 21.08 -2.13
C THR A 31 -18.84 21.10 -0.80
N GLY A 32 -18.11 21.21 0.31
CA GLY A 32 -18.67 21.28 1.67
C GLY A 32 -18.45 20.00 2.48
N SER A 33 -19.32 19.75 3.47
CA SER A 33 -19.21 18.58 4.36
C SER A 33 -20.26 17.51 4.08
N PHE A 34 -19.80 16.26 4.04
CA PHE A 34 -20.63 15.05 4.00
C PHE A 34 -20.76 14.45 5.39
N LEU A 35 -21.99 14.19 5.81
CA LEU A 35 -22.29 13.66 7.15
C LEU A 35 -23.01 12.31 7.05
N LEU A 36 -22.53 11.30 7.76
CA LEU A 36 -23.23 10.03 7.90
C LEU A 36 -24.15 10.04 9.12
N THR A 37 -25.31 9.40 8.99
CA THR A 37 -26.26 9.12 10.07
C THR A 37 -27.03 7.83 9.79
N ALA A 38 -27.78 7.32 10.77
CA ALA A 38 -28.67 6.18 10.59
C ALA A 38 -29.95 6.64 9.87
N ALA A 39 -30.42 5.88 8.89
CA ALA A 39 -31.50 6.33 8.01
C ALA A 39 -32.83 6.52 8.76
N HIS A 40 -33.16 5.70 9.75
CA HIS A 40 -34.35 5.86 10.58
C HIS A 40 -34.40 7.21 11.33
N CYS A 41 -33.27 7.89 11.55
CA CYS A 41 -33.24 9.24 12.10
C CYS A 41 -33.88 10.27 11.15
N VAL A 42 -33.72 10.09 9.83
CA VAL A 42 -34.08 11.11 8.81
C VAL A 42 -35.11 10.64 7.78
N ARG A 43 -35.57 9.38 7.87
CA ARG A 43 -36.45 8.75 6.86
C ARG A 43 -37.74 9.52 6.60
N SER A 44 -38.45 9.94 7.65
CA SER A 44 -39.67 10.75 7.54
C SER A 44 -39.45 12.12 6.89
N LEU A 45 -38.26 12.70 7.02
CA LEU A 45 -37.88 13.93 6.31
C LEU A 45 -37.55 13.64 4.84
N PHE A 46 -36.82 12.57 4.57
CA PHE A 46 -36.47 12.14 3.20
C PHE A 46 -37.72 11.82 2.37
N ASP A 47 -38.61 10.98 2.90
CA ASP A 47 -39.86 10.58 2.25
C ASP A 47 -40.77 11.80 2.02
N GLY A 48 -40.81 12.72 3.00
CA GLY A 48 -41.51 14.01 2.92
C GLY A 48 -40.77 15.11 2.14
N ARG A 49 -39.60 14.82 1.54
CA ARG A 49 -38.71 15.76 0.84
C ARG A 49 -38.33 17.03 1.63
N LYS A 50 -38.34 16.95 2.96
CA LYS A 50 -37.90 18.00 3.88
C LYS A 50 -36.38 17.99 4.04
N ARG A 51 -35.80 19.15 4.38
CA ARG A 51 -34.42 19.26 4.87
C ARG A 51 -34.33 18.80 6.32
N VAL A 52 -33.14 18.38 6.74
CA VAL A 52 -32.84 18.10 8.16
C VAL A 52 -31.99 19.24 8.72
N ARG A 53 -32.25 19.66 9.96
CA ARG A 53 -31.46 20.72 10.61
C ARG A 53 -30.38 20.11 11.49
N ILE A 54 -29.17 20.62 11.35
CA ILE A 54 -28.00 20.28 12.16
C ILE A 54 -27.68 21.40 13.14
N ARG A 55 -27.23 21.07 14.35
CA ARG A 55 -26.58 22.04 15.24
C ARG A 55 -25.07 21.95 15.13
N THR A 56 -24.42 23.04 14.77
CA THR A 56 -22.96 23.13 14.63
C THR A 56 -22.26 23.22 15.99
N ALA A 57 -20.94 23.05 16.02
CA ALA A 57 -20.15 23.18 17.25
C ALA A 57 -20.20 24.59 17.88
N GLY A 58 -20.56 25.63 17.10
CA GLY A 58 -20.84 26.98 17.58
C GLY A 58 -22.27 27.17 18.13
N GLY A 59 -23.05 26.10 18.29
CA GLY A 59 -24.42 26.13 18.79
C GLY A 59 -25.49 26.62 17.79
N GLN A 60 -25.08 27.09 16.61
CA GLN A 60 -25.97 27.57 15.55
C GLN A 60 -26.67 26.42 14.83
N TRP A 61 -27.87 26.68 14.29
CA TRP A 61 -28.64 25.73 13.50
C TRP A 61 -28.53 26.03 12.00
N SER A 62 -28.11 25.04 11.21
CA SER A 62 -28.06 25.10 9.74
C SER A 62 -28.88 23.95 9.11
N GLU A 63 -29.11 24.00 7.81
CA GLU A 63 -29.83 22.98 7.04
C GLU A 63 -28.89 22.07 6.25
N CYS A 64 -29.15 20.76 6.27
CA CYS A 64 -28.54 19.79 5.37
C CYS A 64 -29.56 19.24 4.36
N THR A 65 -29.06 18.95 3.16
CA THR A 65 -29.80 18.15 2.17
C THR A 65 -29.55 16.67 2.46
N ILE A 66 -30.61 15.86 2.51
CA ILE A 66 -30.49 14.40 2.59
C ILE A 66 -30.22 13.89 1.17
N LEU A 67 -29.00 13.41 0.89
CA LEU A 67 -28.63 12.88 -0.43
C LEU A 67 -29.09 11.42 -0.61
N LEU A 68 -28.95 10.60 0.42
CA LEU A 68 -29.32 9.19 0.41
C LEU A 68 -29.97 8.78 1.73
N CYS A 69 -30.92 7.84 1.65
CA CYS A 69 -31.58 7.20 2.78
C CYS A 69 -31.89 5.75 2.36
N THR A 70 -31.26 4.74 2.98
CA THR A 70 -31.32 3.34 2.51
C THR A 70 -32.19 2.43 3.39
N SER A 71 -32.57 1.28 2.83
CA SER A 71 -33.18 0.15 3.54
C SER A 71 -32.28 -0.39 4.65
N ASP A 72 -30.97 -0.51 4.36
CA ASP A 72 -29.90 -1.00 5.24
C ASP A 72 -29.51 -0.01 6.35
N ASP A 73 -30.45 0.85 6.75
CA ASP A 73 -30.35 1.89 7.77
C ASP A 73 -29.19 2.91 7.67
N VAL A 74 -28.66 3.18 6.47
CA VAL A 74 -27.63 4.22 6.22
C VAL A 74 -28.23 5.44 5.55
N ALA A 75 -27.94 6.64 6.06
CA ALA A 75 -28.23 7.90 5.37
C ALA A 75 -26.99 8.80 5.23
N LEU A 76 -26.97 9.54 4.13
CA LEU A 76 -25.94 10.52 3.81
C LEU A 76 -26.58 11.90 3.71
N LEU A 77 -26.00 12.85 4.44
CA LEU A 77 -26.37 14.26 4.41
C LEU A 77 -25.25 15.07 3.75
N HIS A 78 -25.61 16.18 3.12
CA HIS A 78 -24.68 17.16 2.57
C HIS A 78 -24.98 18.55 3.13
N HIS A 79 -23.91 19.26 3.50
CA HIS A 79 -23.91 20.67 3.86
C HIS A 79 -22.98 21.42 2.89
N PRO A 80 -23.40 22.56 2.31
CA PRO A 80 -22.60 23.27 1.30
C PRO A 80 -21.32 23.91 1.86
N GLU A 81 -21.29 24.24 3.15
CA GLU A 81 -20.11 24.77 3.84
C GLU A 81 -19.31 23.64 4.52
N TRP A 82 -17.99 23.85 4.69
CA TRP A 82 -17.11 22.93 5.43
C TRP A 82 -17.29 23.13 6.95
N LEU A 83 -18.00 22.19 7.58
CA LEU A 83 -18.35 22.25 9.00
C LEU A 83 -17.22 21.77 9.93
N ALA A 84 -16.50 20.72 9.50
CA ALA A 84 -15.40 20.09 10.21
C ALA A 84 -14.72 19.04 9.33
N ASP A 85 -13.46 18.73 9.64
CA ASP A 85 -12.68 17.74 8.90
C ASP A 85 -13.23 16.31 9.06
N PRO A 86 -13.29 15.51 7.97
CA PRO A 86 -13.76 14.14 8.03
C PRO A 86 -12.84 13.24 8.85
N ARG A 87 -13.41 12.35 9.67
CA ARG A 87 -12.62 11.40 10.46
C ARG A 87 -12.23 10.19 9.59
N PRO A 88 -10.98 9.66 9.70
CA PRO A 88 -10.58 8.47 8.96
C PRO A 88 -11.47 7.27 9.29
N CYS A 89 -12.16 6.73 8.29
CA CYS A 89 -12.90 5.48 8.39
C CYS A 89 -11.96 4.27 8.29
N PHE A 90 -12.23 3.19 9.00
CA PHE A 90 -11.29 2.06 9.18
C PHE A 90 -12.04 0.74 9.36
N ALA A 91 -11.80 -0.24 8.48
CA ALA A 91 -12.47 -1.54 8.52
C ALA A 91 -11.86 -2.43 9.62
N ASP A 92 -12.48 -2.46 10.80
CA ASP A 92 -11.99 -3.20 11.96
C ASP A 92 -13.14 -3.75 12.80
N HIS A 93 -13.12 -5.06 12.99
CA HIS A 93 -14.13 -5.83 13.72
C HIS A 93 -13.56 -6.51 14.98
N ALA A 94 -12.27 -6.29 15.29
CA ALA A 94 -11.58 -6.99 16.37
C ALA A 94 -12.16 -6.62 17.75
N PRO A 95 -12.42 -7.58 18.66
CA PRO A 95 -12.93 -7.27 20.00
C PRO A 95 -11.97 -6.38 20.80
N GLY A 96 -12.50 -5.35 21.48
CA GLY A 96 -11.66 -4.39 22.20
C GLY A 96 -12.37 -3.10 22.57
N ALA A 97 -11.63 -2.16 23.17
CA ALA A 97 -12.17 -0.85 23.56
C ALA A 97 -12.65 -0.03 22.33
N VAL A 98 -13.71 0.73 22.54
CA VAL A 98 -14.31 1.68 21.59
C VAL A 98 -14.87 2.89 22.33
N SER A 99 -15.03 4.01 21.60
CA SER A 99 -15.76 5.19 22.08
C SER A 99 -16.90 5.54 21.13
N ILE A 100 -18.04 5.96 21.66
CA ILE A 100 -19.23 6.34 20.88
C ILE A 100 -19.62 7.75 21.27
N ARG A 101 -19.83 8.65 20.30
CA ARG A 101 -20.31 10.01 20.54
C ARG A 101 -21.73 10.19 20.02
N GLY A 102 -22.60 10.74 20.87
CA GLY A 102 -23.99 11.03 20.53
C GLY A 102 -24.54 12.21 21.32
N ALA A 103 -25.85 12.46 21.18
CA ALA A 103 -26.58 13.53 21.85
C ALA A 103 -27.71 12.94 22.71
N PRO A 104 -27.39 12.33 23.86
CA PRO A 104 -28.36 11.63 24.70
C PRO A 104 -29.48 12.55 25.21
N ALA A 105 -30.73 12.24 24.84
CA ALA A 105 -31.87 13.07 25.23
C ALA A 105 -32.23 12.87 26.72
N GLY A 106 -32.31 13.96 27.48
CA GLY A 106 -32.69 13.96 28.90
C GLY A 106 -31.54 14.18 29.89
N VAL A 107 -30.32 14.38 29.43
CA VAL A 107 -29.19 14.92 30.23
C VAL A 107 -28.86 16.35 29.82
N THR A 108 -28.18 17.08 30.71
CA THR A 108 -27.81 18.50 30.53
C THR A 108 -26.74 18.75 29.47
N THR A 109 -26.08 17.71 28.97
CA THR A 109 -25.04 17.79 27.94
C THR A 109 -25.62 17.53 26.55
N GLU A 110 -25.58 18.54 25.68
CA GLU A 110 -26.06 18.44 24.29
C GLU A 110 -25.31 17.37 23.46
N GLN A 111 -24.10 16.98 23.89
CA GLN A 111 -23.34 15.85 23.36
C GLN A 111 -22.59 15.14 24.49
N ALA A 112 -22.46 13.82 24.40
CA ALA A 112 -21.67 12.99 25.32
C ALA A 112 -20.84 11.96 24.56
N THR A 113 -19.71 11.56 25.15
CA THR A 113 -18.90 10.43 24.67
C THR A 113 -18.99 9.32 25.70
N PHE A 114 -19.31 8.10 25.25
CA PHE A 114 -19.43 6.89 26.06
C PHE A 114 -18.29 5.95 25.72
N VAL A 115 -17.72 5.31 26.74
CA VAL A 115 -16.77 4.21 26.61
C VAL A 115 -17.54 2.90 26.48
N GLY A 116 -17.10 2.05 25.55
CA GLY A 116 -17.67 0.73 25.33
C GLY A 116 -16.61 -0.31 24.98
N ARG A 117 -17.05 -1.55 24.90
CA ARG A 117 -16.27 -2.67 24.38
C ARG A 117 -17.02 -3.28 23.20
N LEU A 118 -16.36 -3.31 22.03
CA LEU A 118 -16.76 -4.16 20.93
C LEU A 118 -16.52 -5.61 21.37
N ALA A 119 -17.58 -6.41 21.44
CA ALA A 119 -17.51 -7.82 21.79
C ALA A 119 -17.22 -8.70 20.57
N GLY A 120 -17.69 -8.28 19.38
CA GLY A 120 -17.47 -8.94 18.11
C GLY A 120 -18.47 -8.46 17.06
N VAL A 121 -18.84 -9.35 16.13
CA VAL A 121 -19.88 -9.13 15.12
C VAL A 121 -21.00 -10.15 15.32
N GLU A 122 -22.23 -9.66 15.46
CA GLU A 122 -23.47 -10.44 15.60
C GLU A 122 -24.40 -10.04 14.43
N ASP A 123 -24.89 -11.00 13.65
CA ASP A 123 -25.74 -10.79 12.45
C ASP A 123 -25.23 -9.73 11.44
N GLY A 124 -23.90 -9.62 11.31
CA GLY A 124 -23.25 -8.63 10.44
C GLY A 124 -23.28 -7.19 10.97
N LEU A 125 -23.48 -7.03 12.28
CA LEU A 125 -23.44 -5.77 13.02
C LEU A 125 -22.38 -5.82 14.13
N LEU A 126 -21.71 -4.70 14.39
CA LEU A 126 -20.82 -4.51 15.54
C LEU A 126 -21.61 -4.61 16.84
N ASP A 127 -21.30 -5.59 17.69
CA ASP A 127 -21.91 -5.74 19.02
C ASP A 127 -21.12 -4.97 20.09
N ILE A 128 -21.73 -3.94 20.65
CA ILE A 128 -21.06 -2.97 21.52
C ILE A 128 -21.74 -2.93 22.89
N VAL A 129 -20.97 -3.29 23.92
CA VAL A 129 -21.39 -3.18 25.33
C VAL A 129 -20.83 -1.89 25.92
N LEU A 130 -21.72 -0.96 26.29
CA LEU A 130 -21.38 0.31 26.94
C LEU A 130 -20.97 0.06 28.39
N GLN A 131 -19.84 0.64 28.80
CA GLN A 131 -19.26 0.46 30.14
C GLN A 131 -19.83 1.47 31.15
N ASP A 132 -20.04 2.71 30.71
CA ASP A 132 -20.53 3.82 31.56
C ASP A 132 -22.04 3.72 31.90
N LEU A 133 -22.71 2.64 31.50
CA LEU A 133 -24.15 2.42 31.64
C LEU A 133 -24.42 1.05 32.23
N THR A 134 -24.55 0.97 33.55
CA THR A 134 -24.95 -0.24 34.29
C THR A 134 -26.44 -0.18 34.65
N LEU A 135 -27.29 -0.52 33.68
CA LEU A 135 -28.75 -0.52 33.86
C LEU A 135 -29.40 -1.67 33.08
N VAL A 136 -30.42 -2.30 33.67
CA VAL A 136 -31.19 -3.39 33.08
C VAL A 136 -32.66 -2.97 33.06
N GLU A 137 -33.27 -2.90 31.87
CA GLU A 137 -34.71 -2.59 31.75
C GLU A 137 -35.49 -3.87 32.10
N ARG A 138 -36.22 -3.85 33.23
CA ARG A 138 -37.15 -4.94 33.58
C ARG A 138 -38.25 -5.04 32.52
N ARG A 139 -38.47 -6.23 31.96
CA ARG A 139 -39.44 -6.48 30.88
C ARG A 139 -40.91 -6.30 31.31
N ASP A 140 -41.17 -6.32 32.62
CA ASP A 140 -42.47 -6.69 33.18
C ASP A 140 -43.33 -5.50 33.65
N LEU A 141 -42.93 -4.26 33.34
CA LEU A 141 -43.72 -3.06 33.65
C LEU A 141 -44.59 -2.64 32.43
N PRO A 142 -45.91 -2.49 32.59
CA PRO A 142 -46.80 -2.13 31.48
C PRO A 142 -46.51 -0.71 30.95
N VAL A 143 -46.71 -0.51 29.65
CA VAL A 143 -46.34 0.71 28.93
C VAL A 143 -47.34 1.85 29.18
N HIS A 144 -47.38 2.33 30.41
CA HIS A 144 -48.18 3.47 30.88
C HIS A 144 -47.26 4.56 31.51
N GLY A 145 -46.18 4.90 30.79
CA GLY A 145 -45.19 5.90 31.24
C GLY A 145 -44.26 6.45 30.15
N GLY A 146 -44.53 6.17 28.87
CA GLY A 146 -43.65 6.54 27.76
C GLY A 146 -42.27 5.85 27.80
N PRO A 147 -41.29 6.32 27.01
CA PRO A 147 -39.94 5.79 27.04
C PRO A 147 -39.17 6.24 28.30
N SER A 148 -38.45 5.30 28.91
CA SER A 148 -37.60 5.54 30.08
C SER A 148 -36.56 6.66 29.83
N ALA A 149 -35.99 7.23 30.90
CA ALA A 149 -34.91 8.21 30.75
C ALA A 149 -33.70 7.59 30.02
N THR A 150 -33.38 6.32 30.33
CA THR A 150 -32.31 5.54 29.70
C THR A 150 -32.61 5.27 28.22
N TYR A 151 -33.84 4.92 27.86
CA TYR A 151 -34.29 4.78 26.46
C TYR A 151 -34.06 6.08 25.69
N ARG A 152 -34.44 7.23 26.26
CA ARG A 152 -34.27 8.56 25.64
C ARG A 152 -32.80 8.93 25.48
N ALA A 153 -31.95 8.65 26.47
CA ALA A 153 -30.51 8.82 26.36
C ALA A 153 -29.91 7.96 25.24
N LEU A 154 -30.26 6.67 25.19
CA LEU A 154 -29.75 5.73 24.17
C LEU A 154 -30.21 6.05 22.75
N ARG A 155 -31.45 6.54 22.56
CA ARG A 155 -31.93 7.02 21.24
C ARG A 155 -31.05 8.15 20.68
N GLY A 156 -30.45 8.96 21.56
CA GLY A 156 -29.50 10.01 21.16
C GLY A 156 -28.16 9.50 20.60
N LEU A 157 -27.90 8.18 20.63
CA LEU A 157 -26.74 7.56 20.00
C LEU A 157 -26.98 7.17 18.54
N SER A 158 -28.23 7.11 18.07
CA SER A 158 -28.56 6.72 16.69
C SER A 158 -27.91 7.65 15.66
N GLY A 159 -27.20 7.07 14.69
CA GLY A 159 -26.37 7.78 13.72
C GLY A 159 -25.00 8.21 14.25
N GLY A 160 -24.67 7.92 15.51
CA GLY A 160 -23.36 8.23 16.10
C GLY A 160 -22.24 7.36 15.52
N PRO A 161 -21.01 7.88 15.42
CA PRO A 161 -19.87 7.08 15.01
C PRO A 161 -19.39 6.18 16.16
N VAL A 162 -18.97 4.97 15.80
CA VAL A 162 -18.19 4.08 16.67
C VAL A 162 -16.72 4.33 16.36
N TRP A 163 -15.93 4.71 17.37
CA TRP A 163 -14.50 5.01 17.23
C TRP A 163 -13.62 3.98 17.91
N ARG A 164 -12.44 3.78 17.34
CA ARG A 164 -11.28 3.15 18.01
C ARG A 164 -10.06 4.05 17.89
N THR A 165 -9.35 4.24 18.99
CA THR A 165 -8.03 4.89 19.00
C THR A 165 -6.96 3.83 18.84
N GLY A 166 -6.09 3.98 17.84
CA GLY A 166 -4.97 3.06 17.62
C GLY A 166 -3.81 3.30 18.59
N GLU A 167 -2.80 2.42 18.54
CA GLU A 167 -1.54 2.58 19.29
C GLU A 167 -0.80 3.90 18.94
N ASP A 168 -1.08 4.44 17.74
CA ASP A 168 -0.59 5.73 17.25
C ASP A 168 -1.36 6.95 17.79
N GLY A 169 -2.33 6.73 18.69
CA GLY A 169 -3.19 7.78 19.26
C GLY A 169 -4.25 8.33 18.29
N VAL A 170 -4.34 7.82 17.06
CA VAL A 170 -5.29 8.31 16.06
C VAL A 170 -6.64 7.60 16.18
N SER A 171 -7.67 8.36 16.53
CA SER A 171 -9.06 7.89 16.59
C SER A 171 -9.69 7.79 15.19
N ARG A 172 -10.13 6.58 14.84
CA ARG A 172 -10.69 6.18 13.54
C ARG A 172 -12.14 5.71 13.71
N VAL A 173 -12.98 5.91 12.70
CA VAL A 173 -14.37 5.43 12.68
C VAL A 173 -14.42 3.99 12.19
N ILE A 174 -14.91 3.07 13.01
CA ILE A 174 -15.06 1.63 12.67
C ILE A 174 -16.51 1.22 12.38
N GLY A 175 -17.49 2.07 12.70
CA GLY A 175 -18.89 1.83 12.38
C GLY A 175 -19.84 3.00 12.66
N LEU A 176 -21.11 2.77 12.37
CA LEU A 176 -22.24 3.70 12.48
C LEU A 176 -23.33 3.10 13.38
N VAL A 177 -23.64 3.69 14.52
CA VAL A 177 -24.69 3.19 15.44
C VAL A 177 -26.06 3.23 14.75
N THR A 178 -26.71 2.09 14.64
CA THR A 178 -28.04 1.94 14.02
C THR A 178 -29.12 1.73 15.07
N HIS A 179 -29.07 0.66 15.87
CA HIS A 179 -30.15 0.33 16.80
C HIS A 179 -29.65 -0.32 18.09
N ARG A 180 -30.54 -0.51 19.06
CA ARG A 180 -30.25 -1.09 20.38
C ARG A 180 -30.73 -2.54 20.46
N ASN A 181 -30.16 -3.33 21.37
CA ASN A 181 -30.73 -4.64 21.66
C ASN A 181 -32.10 -4.50 22.36
N THR A 182 -33.15 -5.07 21.76
CA THR A 182 -34.53 -5.02 22.27
C THR A 182 -34.82 -6.04 23.38
N SER A 183 -33.88 -6.93 23.69
CA SER A 183 -34.07 -8.07 24.60
C SER A 183 -33.97 -7.73 26.10
N GLY A 184 -33.79 -6.45 26.47
CA GLY A 184 -33.78 -5.97 27.87
C GLY A 184 -32.41 -5.64 28.46
N ILE A 185 -31.31 -5.92 27.74
CA ILE A 185 -29.95 -5.52 28.12
C ILE A 185 -29.73 -4.08 27.63
N ALA A 186 -29.97 -3.10 28.50
CA ALA A 186 -30.06 -1.70 28.09
C ALA A 186 -28.71 -1.08 27.66
N ASN A 187 -27.58 -1.69 28.01
CA ASN A 187 -26.25 -1.18 27.65
C ASN A 187 -25.63 -1.83 26.39
N ARG A 188 -26.39 -2.65 25.64
CA ARG A 188 -25.94 -3.30 24.40
C ARG A 188 -26.51 -2.58 23.17
N ILE A 189 -25.64 -2.02 22.33
CA ILE A 189 -26.00 -1.31 21.09
C ILE A 189 -25.33 -1.94 19.87
N TYR A 190 -25.94 -1.75 18.70
CA TYR A 190 -25.47 -2.29 17.43
C TYR A 190 -25.03 -1.19 16.46
N GLY A 191 -23.86 -1.39 15.86
CA GLY A 191 -23.34 -0.55 14.78
C GLY A 191 -23.29 -1.29 13.44
N ILE A 192 -23.55 -0.59 12.34
CA ILE A 192 -23.20 -1.07 11.01
C ILE A 192 -21.68 -0.93 10.86
N PRO A 193 -20.93 -2.00 10.53
CA PRO A 193 -19.48 -1.90 10.27
C PRO A 193 -19.20 -0.90 9.13
N ILE A 194 -18.15 -0.09 9.24
CA ILE A 194 -17.94 1.03 8.31
C ILE A 194 -17.61 0.59 6.87
N ASP A 195 -17.09 -0.63 6.72
CA ASP A 195 -16.93 -1.35 5.45
C ASP A 195 -18.28 -1.75 4.85
N ARG A 196 -19.22 -2.24 5.66
CA ARG A 196 -20.62 -2.47 5.25
C ARG A 196 -21.31 -1.15 4.88
N VAL A 197 -21.07 -0.07 5.61
CA VAL A 197 -21.55 1.28 5.26
C VAL A 197 -20.99 1.73 3.90
N ALA A 198 -19.68 1.56 3.66
CA ALA A 198 -19.07 1.87 2.37
C ALA A 198 -19.68 1.06 1.22
N ALA A 199 -19.92 -0.24 1.41
CA ALA A 199 -20.59 -1.08 0.42
C ALA A 199 -22.05 -0.67 0.14
N ILE A 200 -22.79 -0.20 1.15
CA ILE A 200 -24.15 0.33 1.00
C ILE A 200 -24.17 1.63 0.19
N LEU A 201 -23.17 2.49 0.37
CA LEU A 201 -23.01 3.76 -0.37
C LEU A 201 -22.50 3.54 -1.80
N ALA A 202 -21.59 2.59 -2.01
CA ALA A 202 -21.05 2.24 -3.34
C ALA A 202 -22.15 1.73 -4.29
N ARG A 203 -23.15 1.01 -3.77
CA ARG A 203 -24.39 0.61 -4.51
C ARG A 203 -25.26 1.80 -4.96
N ARG A 204 -24.88 3.04 -4.62
CA ARG A 204 -25.57 4.30 -4.92
C ARG A 204 -24.61 5.35 -5.49
N ASP A 205 -23.52 4.91 -6.13
CA ASP A 205 -22.49 5.75 -6.76
C ASP A 205 -21.77 6.73 -5.79
N VAL A 206 -21.74 6.40 -4.50
CA VAL A 206 -21.07 7.20 -3.46
C VAL A 206 -19.90 6.44 -2.84
N THR A 207 -18.68 6.96 -3.02
CA THR A 207 -17.46 6.35 -2.49
C THR A 207 -17.10 6.93 -1.12
N LEU A 208 -17.17 6.10 -0.07
CA LEU A 208 -16.64 6.40 1.25
C LEU A 208 -15.16 5.97 1.33
N GLN A 209 -14.25 6.90 1.63
CA GLN A 209 -12.82 6.61 1.73
C GLN A 209 -12.48 5.87 3.02
N LEU A 210 -12.37 4.55 2.92
CA LEU A 210 -11.79 3.72 3.98
C LEU A 210 -10.26 3.87 3.97
N THR A 211 -9.71 4.27 5.11
CA THR A 211 -8.30 4.05 5.44
C THR A 211 -8.13 2.57 5.72
N ILE A 212 -7.49 1.85 4.81
CA ILE A 212 -7.10 0.46 5.04
C ILE A 212 -5.71 0.52 5.68
N GLN A 213 -5.55 0.03 6.92
CA GLN A 213 -4.23 -0.47 7.31
C GLN A 213 -3.99 -1.68 6.42
N ILE A 214 -2.90 -1.66 5.66
CA ILE A 214 -2.38 -2.87 5.01
C ILE A 214 -2.34 -3.95 6.09
N ALA A 215 -3.11 -5.02 5.91
CA ALA A 215 -3.15 -6.10 6.88
C ALA A 215 -1.73 -6.65 7.03
N HIS A 216 -1.16 -6.46 8.22
CA HIS A 216 0.03 -7.21 8.65
C HIS A 216 -0.37 -8.68 8.59
N VAL A 217 0.14 -9.42 7.61
CA VAL A 217 -0.12 -10.87 7.53
C VAL A 217 0.76 -11.49 8.59
N GLY A 218 0.12 -11.90 9.68
CA GLY A 218 0.76 -12.12 10.98
C GLY A 218 1.77 -13.26 11.00
N MET A 219 2.99 -12.97 10.57
CA MET A 219 4.13 -13.26 11.43
C MET A 219 4.07 -12.22 12.56
N ASP A 220 3.95 -12.66 13.81
CA ASP A 220 3.92 -11.76 14.96
C ASP A 220 5.16 -10.85 14.91
N ARG A 221 4.97 -9.54 15.13
CA ARG A 221 6.06 -8.56 15.15
C ARG A 221 7.12 -8.94 16.20
N GLN A 222 6.75 -9.59 17.30
CA GLN A 222 7.72 -10.12 18.27
C GLN A 222 8.48 -11.32 17.71
N MET A 223 7.78 -12.30 17.10
CA MET A 223 8.40 -13.47 16.46
C MET A 223 9.37 -13.08 15.33
N LEU A 224 8.98 -12.15 14.47
CA LEU A 224 9.83 -11.60 13.41
C LEU A 224 11.03 -10.85 13.98
N THR A 225 10.84 -10.05 15.03
CA THR A 225 11.94 -9.34 15.71
C THR A 225 12.92 -10.31 16.38
N GLY A 226 12.42 -11.41 16.97
CA GLY A 226 13.25 -12.49 17.50
C GLY A 226 14.07 -13.17 16.43
N LEU A 227 13.43 -13.62 15.35
CA LEU A 227 14.09 -14.25 14.19
C LEU A 227 15.16 -13.34 13.56
N ILE A 228 14.90 -12.03 13.46
CA ILE A 228 15.90 -11.05 13.00
C ILE A 228 17.07 -10.97 13.99
N GLY A 229 16.82 -10.94 15.30
CA GLY A 229 17.85 -10.95 16.33
C GLY A 229 18.74 -12.20 16.27
N ASP A 230 18.14 -13.38 16.11
CA ASP A 230 18.88 -14.64 16.01
C ASP A 230 19.72 -14.70 14.72
N LEU A 231 19.12 -14.34 13.57
CA LEU A 231 19.79 -14.34 12.26
C LEU A 231 20.84 -13.22 12.08
N ILE A 232 20.86 -12.20 12.94
CA ILE A 232 21.94 -11.20 12.97
C ILE A 232 23.18 -11.74 13.69
N ASN A 233 22.98 -12.57 14.73
CA ASN A 233 24.03 -13.09 15.60
C ASN A 233 24.65 -14.41 15.11
N ASP A 234 23.95 -15.17 14.25
CA ASP A 234 24.52 -16.29 13.49
C ASP A 234 25.64 -15.81 12.53
N ALA A 235 26.77 -16.53 12.48
CA ALA A 235 27.91 -16.21 11.60
C ALA A 235 27.56 -16.28 10.11
N ASP A 236 26.82 -17.31 9.69
CA ASP A 236 26.25 -17.43 8.34
C ASP A 236 24.93 -16.67 8.19
N GLY A 237 24.41 -16.14 9.30
CA GLY A 237 23.11 -15.51 9.43
C GLY A 237 22.84 -14.41 8.41
N ALA A 238 23.86 -13.65 8.01
CA ALA A 238 23.72 -12.53 7.07
C ALA A 238 23.05 -12.90 5.72
N LEU A 239 23.30 -14.09 5.15
CA LEU A 239 22.61 -14.52 3.92
C LEU A 239 21.18 -14.97 4.20
N LYS A 240 20.96 -15.72 5.29
CA LYS A 240 19.65 -16.21 5.73
C LYS A 240 18.72 -15.02 6.05
N LEU A 241 19.23 -14.06 6.82
CA LEU A 241 18.65 -12.76 7.16
C LEU A 241 18.24 -11.98 5.91
N TRP A 242 19.16 -11.80 4.96
CA TRP A 242 18.87 -11.10 3.71
C TRP A 242 17.82 -11.83 2.87
N SER A 243 17.91 -13.16 2.74
CA SER A 243 16.94 -13.97 2.00
C SER A 243 15.53 -13.89 2.62
N HIS A 244 15.44 -13.93 3.96
CA HIS A 244 14.17 -13.87 4.67
C HIS A 244 13.55 -12.45 4.60
N LEU A 245 14.33 -11.41 4.90
CA LEU A 245 13.83 -10.04 4.92
C LEU A 245 13.57 -9.49 3.52
N SER A 246 14.34 -9.87 2.49
CA SER A 246 14.00 -9.53 1.11
C SER A 246 12.74 -10.26 0.64
N GLY A 247 12.55 -11.53 1.03
CA GLY A 247 11.30 -12.26 0.77
C GLY A 247 10.05 -11.58 1.36
N LEU A 248 10.11 -11.13 2.61
CA LEU A 248 9.02 -10.39 3.25
C LEU A 248 8.83 -8.98 2.64
N PHE A 249 9.93 -8.30 2.28
CA PHE A 249 9.90 -7.03 1.55
C PHE A 249 9.18 -7.13 0.20
N TYR A 250 9.47 -8.17 -0.60
CA TYR A 250 8.80 -8.38 -1.89
C TYR A 250 7.31 -8.77 -1.75
N LYS A 251 6.90 -9.30 -0.59
CA LYS A 251 5.50 -9.50 -0.18
C LYS A 251 4.80 -8.26 0.39
N GLY A 252 5.48 -7.11 0.39
CA GLY A 252 4.92 -5.83 0.82
C GLY A 252 4.92 -5.59 2.34
N GLU A 253 5.58 -6.42 3.14
CA GLU A 253 5.63 -6.19 4.60
C GLU A 253 6.45 -4.93 4.96
N PRO A 254 6.05 -4.17 6.01
CA PRO A 254 6.74 -2.96 6.46
C PRO A 254 7.96 -3.30 7.35
N ILE A 255 8.87 -4.11 6.80
CA ILE A 255 10.11 -4.57 7.45
C ILE A 255 11.00 -3.40 7.89
N ASP A 256 10.96 -2.29 7.15
CA ASP A 256 11.60 -1.03 7.51
C ASP A 256 11.21 -0.54 8.92
N LYS A 257 9.94 -0.66 9.31
CA LYS A 257 9.46 -0.27 10.66
C LYS A 257 9.86 -1.24 11.77
N VAL A 258 10.34 -2.44 11.41
CA VAL A 258 10.91 -3.41 12.36
C VAL A 258 12.39 -3.10 12.56
N LEU A 259 13.15 -2.97 11.48
CA LEU A 259 14.58 -2.67 11.53
C LEU A 259 14.86 -1.28 12.15
N GLU A 260 14.02 -0.28 11.87
CA GLU A 260 14.11 1.05 12.48
C GLU A 260 13.88 1.03 14.00
N ALA A 261 12.90 0.24 14.48
CA ALA A 261 12.67 0.05 15.92
C ALA A 261 13.85 -0.68 16.58
N MET A 262 14.40 -1.71 15.93
CA MET A 262 15.59 -2.43 16.44
C MET A 262 16.84 -1.54 16.51
N LEU A 263 16.98 -0.56 15.62
CA LEU A 263 18.07 0.44 15.66
C LEU A 263 17.84 1.56 16.67
N ALA A 264 16.59 1.85 17.04
CA ALA A 264 16.23 2.80 18.09
C ALA A 264 16.43 2.21 19.50
N GLU A 265 16.11 0.93 19.70
CA GLU A 265 16.22 0.23 21.00
C GLU A 265 17.24 -0.95 20.97
N PRO A 266 18.51 -0.74 20.55
CA PRO A 266 19.44 -1.83 20.21
C PRO A 266 19.79 -2.75 21.39
N GLN A 267 19.69 -2.24 22.62
CA GLN A 267 19.89 -3.01 23.86
C GLN A 267 18.76 -4.03 24.08
N ARG A 268 17.50 -3.62 23.89
CA ARG A 268 16.30 -4.46 24.00
C ARG A 268 16.31 -5.60 22.98
N HIS A 269 16.92 -5.34 21.82
CA HIS A 269 16.92 -6.23 20.66
C HIS A 269 18.23 -7.02 20.46
N ARG A 270 19.17 -7.00 21.43
CA ARG A 270 20.45 -7.73 21.37
C ARG A 270 21.27 -7.42 20.10
N VAL A 271 21.27 -6.15 19.68
CA VAL A 271 22.00 -5.61 18.51
C VAL A 271 22.81 -4.36 18.90
N ASN A 272 23.34 -4.36 20.12
CA ASN A 272 24.12 -3.24 20.66
C ASN A 272 25.58 -3.26 20.21
N ASP A 273 26.15 -4.46 20.01
CA ASP A 273 27.55 -4.64 19.62
C ASP A 273 27.80 -4.27 18.16
N ASP A 274 29.00 -3.76 17.86
CA ASP A 274 29.28 -3.09 16.58
C ASP A 274 29.04 -3.98 15.35
N LEU A 275 29.29 -5.29 15.44
CA LEU A 275 29.08 -6.23 14.33
C LEU A 275 27.60 -6.60 14.09
N PRO A 276 26.84 -7.11 15.08
CA PRO A 276 25.38 -7.24 14.98
C PRO A 276 24.70 -5.97 14.48
N ARG A 277 25.12 -4.82 15.01
CA ARG A 277 24.59 -3.51 14.61
C ARG A 277 24.97 -3.13 13.19
N ALA A 278 26.19 -3.41 12.74
CA ALA A 278 26.59 -3.18 11.35
C ALA A 278 25.80 -4.04 10.36
N ARG A 279 25.53 -5.30 10.71
CA ARG A 279 24.71 -6.22 9.89
C ARG A 279 23.28 -5.67 9.73
N LEU A 280 22.70 -5.16 10.82
CA LEU A 280 21.38 -4.50 10.82
C LEU A 280 21.37 -3.17 10.03
N GLU A 281 22.32 -2.27 10.29
CA GLU A 281 22.47 -0.99 9.59
C GLU A 281 22.71 -1.22 8.07
N TYR A 282 23.48 -2.24 7.67
CA TYR A 282 23.70 -2.63 6.28
C TYR A 282 22.43 -3.16 5.58
N VAL A 283 21.72 -4.10 6.20
CA VAL A 283 20.50 -4.69 5.61
C VAL A 283 19.39 -3.66 5.51
N TYR A 284 19.19 -2.81 6.53
CA TYR A 284 18.24 -1.71 6.46
C TYR A 284 18.63 -0.70 5.37
N GLY A 285 19.93 -0.39 5.23
CA GLY A 285 20.47 0.39 4.13
C GLY A 285 20.12 -0.17 2.75
N ARG A 286 20.35 -1.47 2.50
CA ARG A 286 19.98 -2.17 1.25
C ARG A 286 18.47 -2.07 0.94
N LEU A 287 17.59 -2.10 1.95
CA LEU A 287 16.14 -1.98 1.77
C LEU A 287 15.69 -0.52 1.51
N LEU A 288 16.30 0.46 2.17
CA LEU A 288 16.02 1.89 1.91
C LEU A 288 16.47 2.32 0.51
N LEU A 289 17.60 1.80 0.03
CA LEU A 289 18.07 2.00 -1.35
C LEU A 289 17.10 1.39 -2.37
N LYS A 290 16.38 0.32 -2.01
CA LYS A 290 15.30 -0.24 -2.85
C LYS A 290 14.01 0.60 -2.82
N ARG A 291 13.74 1.40 -1.78
CA ARG A 291 12.55 2.28 -1.66
C ARG A 291 12.83 3.75 -1.96
N ASP A 292 13.81 4.04 -2.84
CA ASP A 292 14.15 5.41 -3.29
C ASP A 292 14.57 6.38 -2.15
N ASN A 293 14.86 5.85 -0.95
CA ASN A 293 15.38 6.63 0.17
C ASN A 293 16.91 6.54 0.20
N GLY A 294 17.52 6.81 -0.96
CA GLY A 294 18.92 6.51 -1.22
C GLY A 294 19.90 7.22 -0.30
N GLN A 295 19.59 8.44 0.13
CA GLN A 295 20.46 9.18 1.06
C GLN A 295 20.45 8.58 2.47
N LYS A 296 19.27 8.25 3.05
CA LYS A 296 19.19 7.55 4.35
C LYS A 296 19.85 6.17 4.28
N GLY A 297 19.63 5.45 3.18
CA GLY A 297 20.23 4.15 2.92
C GLY A 297 21.76 4.19 2.88
N LEU A 298 22.35 5.10 2.12
CA LEU A 298 23.81 5.29 2.07
C LEU A 298 24.38 5.74 3.41
N THR A 299 23.72 6.65 4.14
CA THR A 299 24.14 7.06 5.49
C THR A 299 24.25 5.86 6.43
N LEU A 300 23.28 4.94 6.41
CA LEU A 300 23.31 3.72 7.21
C LEU A 300 24.42 2.75 6.79
N ILE A 301 24.70 2.58 5.49
CA ILE A 301 25.83 1.75 5.04
C ILE A 301 27.18 2.38 5.43
N HIS A 302 27.32 3.71 5.41
CA HIS A 302 28.51 4.40 5.92
C HIS A 302 28.69 4.22 7.44
N GLN A 303 27.59 4.31 8.21
CA GLN A 303 27.59 4.03 9.65
C GLN A 303 28.02 2.60 9.93
N ALA A 304 27.40 1.62 9.26
CA ALA A 304 27.75 0.21 9.34
C ALA A 304 29.23 -0.03 9.02
N ARG A 305 29.77 0.57 7.95
CA ARG A 305 31.19 0.49 7.59
C ARG A 305 32.11 1.03 8.70
N SER A 306 31.69 2.07 9.41
CA SER A 306 32.46 2.62 10.54
C SER A 306 32.56 1.66 11.73
N ARG A 307 31.58 0.74 11.87
CA ARG A 307 31.55 -0.32 12.89
C ARG A 307 32.31 -1.56 12.46
N VAL A 308 32.12 -2.01 11.22
CA VAL A 308 32.89 -3.11 10.59
C VAL A 308 34.40 -2.84 10.68
N ARG A 309 34.83 -1.58 10.55
CA ARG A 309 36.24 -1.18 10.76
C ARG A 309 36.78 -1.42 12.18
N ARG A 310 35.91 -1.59 13.19
CA ARG A 310 36.22 -1.87 14.61
C ARG A 310 35.97 -3.32 15.03
N ALA A 311 35.31 -4.11 14.18
CA ALA A 311 35.07 -5.54 14.40
C ALA A 311 36.27 -6.41 13.97
N ASP A 312 36.18 -7.71 14.24
CA ASP A 312 37.24 -8.69 13.96
C ASP A 312 37.65 -8.75 12.48
N PRO A 313 38.92 -9.11 12.17
CA PRO A 313 39.47 -9.04 10.82
C PRO A 313 38.68 -9.82 9.74
N ALA A 314 38.08 -10.97 10.08
CA ALA A 314 37.32 -11.78 9.14
C ALA A 314 36.00 -11.12 8.72
N ASP A 315 35.19 -10.66 9.67
CA ASP A 315 33.97 -9.87 9.37
C ASP A 315 34.32 -8.52 8.71
N ARG A 316 35.47 -7.93 9.08
CA ARG A 316 35.99 -6.70 8.47
C ARG A 316 36.22 -6.83 6.97
N GLU A 317 36.72 -7.97 6.53
CA GLU A 317 36.91 -8.30 5.12
C GLU A 317 35.57 -8.67 4.44
N GLY A 318 34.86 -9.66 4.98
CA GLY A 318 33.63 -10.20 4.40
C GLY A 318 32.51 -9.17 4.24
N LEU A 319 32.16 -8.47 5.31
CA LEU A 319 31.10 -7.46 5.27
C LEU A 319 31.62 -6.13 4.67
N GLY A 320 32.91 -5.83 4.82
CA GLY A 320 33.53 -4.64 4.23
C GLY A 320 33.55 -4.66 2.69
N ALA A 321 33.85 -5.80 2.08
CA ALA A 321 33.84 -5.95 0.63
C ALA A 321 32.41 -5.86 0.04
N LEU A 322 31.41 -6.45 0.70
CA LEU A 322 29.99 -6.33 0.31
C LEU A 322 29.47 -4.89 0.43
N MET A 323 30.04 -4.09 1.34
CA MET A 323 29.79 -2.64 1.40
C MET A 323 30.48 -1.89 0.26
N ASP A 324 31.76 -2.15 -0.02
CA ASP A 324 32.50 -1.56 -1.15
C ASP A 324 31.79 -1.80 -2.49
N LEU A 325 31.42 -3.06 -2.76
CA LEU A 325 30.64 -3.47 -3.93
C LEU A 325 29.30 -2.72 -4.01
N ARG A 326 28.62 -2.52 -2.86
CA ARG A 326 27.36 -1.77 -2.85
C ARG A 326 27.56 -0.27 -3.09
N PHE A 327 28.62 0.35 -2.58
CA PHE A 327 28.89 1.76 -2.86
C PHE A 327 29.12 2.01 -4.36
N LEU A 328 29.88 1.16 -5.04
CA LEU A 328 30.09 1.26 -6.50
C LEU A 328 28.76 1.17 -7.28
N LEU A 329 27.87 0.25 -6.87
CA LEU A 329 26.54 0.09 -7.46
C LEU A 329 25.57 1.27 -7.22
N GLU A 330 25.86 2.19 -6.29
CA GLU A 330 25.06 3.42 -6.07
C GLU A 330 25.74 4.68 -6.63
N ASP A 331 27.08 4.73 -6.68
CA ASP A 331 27.86 5.76 -7.38
C ASP A 331 27.51 5.81 -8.89
N ALA A 332 27.26 4.65 -9.50
CA ALA A 332 26.79 4.54 -10.89
C ALA A 332 25.44 5.25 -11.11
N GLN A 333 24.45 4.99 -10.24
CA GLN A 333 23.12 5.62 -10.34
C GLN A 333 23.18 7.16 -10.20
N ARG A 334 24.28 7.69 -9.64
CA ARG A 334 24.54 9.13 -9.50
C ARG A 334 25.31 9.74 -10.69
N GLY A 335 25.54 8.99 -11.77
CA GLY A 335 26.19 9.46 -13.00
C GLY A 335 27.59 10.06 -12.77
N SER A 336 28.27 9.66 -11.70
CA SER A 336 29.39 10.42 -11.14
C SER A 336 30.76 10.09 -11.74
N ARG A 337 30.84 9.12 -12.67
CA ARG A 337 32.10 8.65 -13.30
C ARG A 337 31.81 8.16 -14.73
N PRO A 338 32.77 8.24 -15.68
CA PRO A 338 32.62 7.64 -17.00
C PRO A 338 32.57 6.10 -16.95
N VAL A 339 31.66 5.48 -17.71
CA VAL A 339 31.43 4.01 -17.81
C VAL A 339 32.70 3.17 -17.66
N ARG A 340 33.73 3.41 -18.48
CA ARG A 340 34.96 2.59 -18.51
C ARG A 340 35.72 2.58 -17.19
N ALA A 341 35.71 3.70 -16.43
CA ALA A 341 36.39 3.81 -15.15
C ALA A 341 35.56 3.20 -14.00
N HIS A 342 34.23 3.16 -14.15
CA HIS A 342 33.36 2.47 -13.21
C HIS A 342 33.38 0.94 -13.42
N ALA A 343 33.25 0.49 -14.67
CA ALA A 343 33.25 -0.93 -15.05
C ALA A 343 34.48 -1.69 -14.53
N TYR A 344 35.67 -1.12 -14.68
CA TYR A 344 36.91 -1.72 -14.15
C TYR A 344 36.90 -1.86 -12.62
N LEU A 345 36.40 -0.85 -11.89
CA LEU A 345 36.27 -0.91 -10.43
C LEU A 345 35.22 -1.95 -10.01
N MET A 346 34.18 -2.16 -10.81
CA MET A 346 33.14 -3.14 -10.55
C MET A 346 33.63 -4.58 -10.81
N GLU A 347 34.37 -4.81 -11.90
CA GLU A 347 35.06 -6.08 -12.16
C GLU A 347 36.04 -6.41 -11.00
N MET A 348 36.88 -5.45 -10.58
CA MET A 348 37.76 -5.62 -9.41
C MET A 348 37.01 -5.93 -8.09
N ALA A 349 35.85 -5.30 -7.86
CA ALA A 349 35.07 -5.52 -6.64
C ALA A 349 34.36 -6.88 -6.63
N ILE A 350 33.95 -7.37 -7.80
CA ILE A 350 33.44 -8.74 -8.00
C ILE A 350 34.54 -9.76 -7.71
N ASP A 351 35.72 -9.60 -8.30
CA ASP A 351 36.86 -10.51 -8.08
C ASP A 351 37.27 -10.56 -6.61
N ARG A 352 37.30 -9.40 -5.94
CA ARG A 352 37.60 -9.29 -4.50
C ARG A 352 36.58 -10.04 -3.64
N VAL A 353 35.29 -10.08 -4.01
CA VAL A 353 34.27 -10.89 -3.30
C VAL A 353 34.44 -12.40 -3.61
N GLY A 354 34.92 -12.75 -4.79
CA GLY A 354 35.28 -14.13 -5.15
C GLY A 354 36.42 -14.72 -4.31
N GLN A 355 37.31 -13.87 -3.79
CA GLN A 355 38.53 -14.25 -3.05
C GLN A 355 38.35 -14.32 -1.52
N ILE A 356 37.15 -14.09 -0.97
CA ILE A 356 36.93 -14.03 0.49
C ILE A 356 36.77 -15.43 1.06
N ASP A 357 37.86 -16.09 1.48
CA ASP A 357 37.86 -17.46 2.00
C ASP A 357 36.91 -17.68 3.19
N ALA A 358 36.73 -16.67 4.03
CA ALA A 358 35.80 -16.72 5.16
C ALA A 358 34.31 -16.64 4.77
N MET A 359 33.96 -16.61 3.48
CA MET A 359 32.58 -16.54 2.98
C MET A 359 32.23 -17.80 2.18
N PRO A 360 31.12 -18.52 2.50
CA PRO A 360 30.72 -19.72 1.76
C PRO A 360 30.55 -19.51 0.25
N ASP A 361 30.92 -20.51 -0.56
CA ASP A 361 30.83 -20.50 -2.03
C ASP A 361 29.48 -20.00 -2.57
N GLU A 362 28.38 -20.54 -2.04
CA GLU A 362 27.02 -20.16 -2.45
C GLU A 362 26.72 -18.68 -2.16
N ARG A 363 27.26 -18.14 -1.06
CA ARG A 363 27.09 -16.74 -0.66
C ARG A 363 27.93 -15.81 -1.52
N ARG A 364 29.18 -16.18 -1.82
CA ARG A 364 30.04 -15.48 -2.79
C ARG A 364 29.36 -15.43 -4.16
N ALA A 365 28.90 -16.59 -4.64
CA ALA A 365 28.21 -16.72 -5.92
C ALA A 365 26.88 -15.95 -5.97
N TYR A 366 26.09 -15.95 -4.89
CA TYR A 366 24.85 -15.19 -4.80
C TYR A 366 25.08 -13.68 -4.93
N GLU A 367 26.02 -13.12 -4.15
CA GLU A 367 26.28 -11.67 -4.18
C GLU A 367 26.96 -11.24 -5.49
N ILE A 368 27.87 -12.05 -6.05
CA ILE A 368 28.46 -11.80 -7.38
C ILE A 368 27.39 -11.84 -8.48
N ALA A 369 26.53 -12.87 -8.52
CA ALA A 369 25.45 -12.95 -9.50
C ALA A 369 24.47 -11.78 -9.36
N SER A 370 24.13 -11.39 -8.11
CA SER A 370 23.29 -10.22 -7.85
C SER A 370 23.94 -8.91 -8.29
N ALA A 371 25.26 -8.81 -8.17
CA ALA A 371 26.03 -7.62 -8.51
C ALA A 371 26.20 -7.48 -10.03
N ALA A 372 26.66 -8.52 -10.72
CA ALA A 372 26.79 -8.55 -12.18
C ALA A 372 25.42 -8.34 -12.87
N GLY A 373 24.35 -8.91 -12.32
CA GLY A 373 23.00 -8.73 -12.84
C GLY A 373 22.45 -7.30 -12.66
N ARG A 374 22.68 -6.66 -11.50
CA ARG A 374 22.32 -5.24 -11.32
C ARG A 374 23.19 -4.33 -12.19
N GLU A 375 24.49 -4.59 -12.26
CA GLU A 375 25.44 -3.83 -13.08
C GLU A 375 25.07 -3.84 -14.56
N ALA A 376 24.64 -4.99 -15.10
CA ALA A 376 24.16 -5.08 -16.47
C ALA A 376 22.88 -4.23 -16.70
N VAL A 377 21.98 -4.15 -15.71
CA VAL A 377 20.82 -3.23 -15.75
C VAL A 377 21.26 -1.76 -15.63
N LEU A 378 22.32 -1.45 -14.87
CA LEU A 378 22.87 -0.08 -14.75
C LEU A 378 23.55 0.38 -16.04
N ALA A 379 24.39 -0.45 -16.66
CA ALA A 379 25.02 -0.15 -17.96
C ALA A 379 23.98 0.15 -19.03
N TYR A 380 22.87 -0.61 -19.06
CA TYR A 380 21.70 -0.37 -19.89
C TYR A 380 20.93 0.91 -19.51
N LEU A 381 20.79 1.23 -18.22
CA LEU A 381 20.13 2.43 -17.70
C LEU A 381 20.93 3.72 -17.94
N GLU A 382 22.24 3.61 -18.16
CA GLU A 382 23.09 4.71 -18.63
C GLU A 382 23.05 4.79 -20.16
N HIS A 383 23.46 3.72 -20.86
CA HIS A 383 23.60 3.65 -22.31
C HIS A 383 22.64 2.60 -22.91
N PRO A 384 21.46 3.00 -23.41
CA PRO A 384 20.44 2.06 -23.87
C PRO A 384 20.79 1.52 -25.27
N PRO A 385 20.36 0.29 -25.61
CA PRO A 385 20.38 -0.21 -26.98
C PRO A 385 19.41 0.59 -27.89
N PRO A 386 19.47 0.44 -29.23
CA PRO A 386 20.33 -0.45 -30.00
C PRO A 386 21.80 -0.01 -29.96
N TRP A 387 22.67 -0.94 -29.54
CA TRP A 387 24.12 -0.76 -29.56
C TRP A 387 24.69 -1.19 -30.92
N SER A 388 25.72 -0.49 -31.41
CA SER A 388 26.47 -0.92 -32.59
C SER A 388 27.28 -2.20 -32.32
N HIS A 389 27.96 -2.75 -33.33
CA HIS A 389 28.81 -3.92 -33.12
C HIS A 389 30.04 -3.60 -32.24
N ASP A 390 30.58 -2.39 -32.37
CA ASP A 390 31.82 -1.96 -31.70
C ASP A 390 31.57 -1.20 -30.40
N ASP A 391 30.32 -1.13 -29.93
CA ASP A 391 29.95 -0.45 -28.70
C ASP A 391 30.55 -1.18 -27.47
N PRO A 392 31.41 -0.52 -26.65
CA PRO A 392 31.99 -1.15 -25.47
C PRO A 392 30.94 -1.54 -24.43
N THR A 393 29.78 -0.89 -24.41
CA THR A 393 28.64 -1.20 -23.53
C THR A 393 28.08 -2.58 -23.86
N ARG A 394 27.90 -2.89 -25.15
CA ARG A 394 27.43 -4.21 -25.62
C ARG A 394 28.39 -5.32 -25.19
N ALA A 395 29.70 -5.09 -25.32
CA ALA A 395 30.72 -6.05 -24.90
C ALA A 395 30.75 -6.25 -23.37
N TYR A 396 30.64 -5.17 -22.59
CA TYR A 396 30.59 -5.24 -21.12
C TYR A 396 29.32 -5.94 -20.62
N TYR A 397 28.14 -5.54 -21.11
CA TYR A 397 26.86 -6.17 -20.82
C TYR A 397 26.88 -7.68 -21.12
N SER A 398 27.46 -8.08 -22.26
CA SER A 398 27.58 -9.48 -22.66
C SER A 398 28.48 -10.30 -21.73
N ARG A 399 29.57 -9.72 -21.19
CA ARG A 399 30.38 -10.37 -20.15
C ARG A 399 29.57 -10.57 -18.87
N LEU A 400 28.92 -9.53 -18.37
CA LEU A 400 28.14 -9.57 -17.13
C LEU A 400 26.99 -10.59 -17.21
N LYS A 401 26.24 -10.60 -18.32
CA LYS A 401 25.18 -11.59 -18.59
C LYS A 401 25.73 -13.03 -18.64
N SER A 402 26.90 -13.23 -19.24
CA SER A 402 27.57 -14.55 -19.29
C SER A 402 28.09 -15.00 -17.93
N GLN A 403 28.63 -14.08 -17.12
CA GLN A 403 29.10 -14.35 -15.75
C GLN A 403 27.93 -14.69 -14.82
N HIS A 404 26.80 -13.97 -14.94
CA HIS A 404 25.57 -14.31 -14.22
C HIS A 404 25.07 -15.71 -14.62
N ALA A 405 24.90 -15.97 -15.93
CA ALA A 405 24.42 -17.25 -16.43
C ALA A 405 25.32 -18.44 -16.04
N SER A 406 26.64 -18.30 -16.04
CA SER A 406 27.57 -19.38 -15.67
C SER A 406 27.53 -19.69 -14.17
N LEU A 407 27.30 -18.70 -13.30
CA LEU A 407 27.06 -18.93 -11.87
C LEU A 407 25.73 -19.66 -11.63
N LEU A 408 24.67 -19.28 -12.32
CA LEU A 408 23.36 -19.96 -12.23
C LEU A 408 23.42 -21.40 -12.79
N HIS A 409 24.30 -21.66 -13.76
CA HIS A 409 24.58 -23.01 -14.23
C HIS A 409 25.39 -23.82 -13.19
N LYS A 410 26.49 -23.27 -12.67
CA LYS A 410 27.38 -23.95 -11.71
C LYS A 410 26.67 -24.34 -10.40
N TYR A 411 25.91 -23.42 -9.81
CA TYR A 411 25.26 -23.62 -8.50
C TYR A 411 23.78 -24.01 -8.58
N GLY A 412 23.21 -24.05 -9.79
CA GLY A 412 21.90 -24.64 -10.06
C GLY A 412 20.78 -24.14 -9.13
N MET A 413 20.11 -25.08 -8.46
CA MET A 413 18.94 -24.79 -7.61
C MET A 413 19.24 -23.84 -6.44
N ALA A 414 20.48 -23.80 -5.92
CA ALA A 414 20.86 -22.93 -4.81
C ALA A 414 20.83 -21.43 -5.17
N LEU A 415 20.88 -21.09 -6.47
CA LEU A 415 20.77 -19.73 -6.98
C LEU A 415 19.53 -19.47 -7.84
N ARG A 416 18.93 -20.47 -8.52
CA ARG A 416 17.73 -20.26 -9.36
C ARG A 416 16.58 -19.63 -8.57
N ASP A 417 16.31 -20.16 -7.38
CA ASP A 417 15.28 -19.67 -6.44
C ASP A 417 15.41 -18.17 -6.09
N LYS A 418 16.60 -17.58 -6.32
CA LYS A 418 16.94 -16.20 -5.99
C LYS A 418 17.27 -15.34 -7.22
N GLN A 419 17.83 -15.90 -8.29
CA GLN A 419 18.42 -15.15 -9.41
C GLN A 419 17.76 -15.40 -10.79
N GLU A 420 16.92 -16.44 -10.94
CA GLU A 420 16.26 -16.75 -12.23
C GLU A 420 15.49 -15.56 -12.84
N ILE A 421 14.77 -14.79 -12.00
CA ILE A 421 14.11 -13.54 -12.42
C ILE A 421 15.09 -12.48 -12.96
N VAL A 422 16.34 -12.45 -12.47
CA VAL A 422 17.36 -11.53 -12.96
C VAL A 422 17.85 -11.99 -14.32
N GLN A 423 18.10 -13.30 -14.51
CA GLN A 423 18.43 -13.86 -15.81
C GLN A 423 17.34 -13.62 -16.87
N ILE A 424 16.05 -13.73 -16.51
CA ILE A 424 14.92 -13.40 -17.40
C ILE A 424 14.93 -11.89 -17.72
N GLY A 425 15.15 -11.02 -16.71
CA GLY A 425 15.35 -9.58 -16.92
C GLY A 425 16.48 -9.27 -17.91
N LEU A 426 17.63 -9.95 -17.79
CA LEU A 426 18.78 -9.81 -18.70
C LEU A 426 18.56 -10.44 -20.08
N ALA A 427 17.53 -11.26 -20.26
CA ALA A 427 17.08 -11.72 -21.57
C ALA A 427 16.16 -10.69 -22.22
N VAL A 428 15.13 -10.25 -21.50
CA VAL A 428 14.02 -9.47 -22.08
C VAL A 428 14.31 -7.98 -22.22
N VAL A 429 15.11 -7.37 -21.32
CA VAL A 429 15.37 -5.91 -21.33
C VAL A 429 16.13 -5.42 -22.58
N PRO A 430 17.08 -6.19 -23.16
CA PRO A 430 17.60 -5.88 -24.50
C PRO A 430 16.58 -6.15 -25.62
N ALA A 431 15.85 -7.27 -25.54
CA ALA A 431 14.97 -7.75 -26.61
C ALA A 431 13.77 -6.81 -26.87
N ILE A 432 13.24 -6.14 -25.84
CA ILE A 432 12.16 -5.14 -26.02
C ILE A 432 12.55 -3.93 -26.89
N TRP A 433 13.84 -3.70 -27.19
CA TRP A 433 14.24 -2.63 -28.12
C TRP A 433 14.19 -3.05 -29.59
N ASP A 434 14.03 -4.34 -29.87
CA ASP A 434 13.84 -4.91 -31.20
C ASP A 434 12.46 -5.60 -31.28
N LEU A 435 11.37 -4.84 -31.09
CA LEU A 435 10.01 -5.34 -31.36
C LEU A 435 9.70 -5.36 -32.86
N THR A 436 10.62 -5.89 -33.67
CA THR A 436 10.31 -6.33 -35.03
C THR A 436 9.49 -7.62 -34.99
N SER A 437 8.72 -7.88 -36.05
CA SER A 437 7.69 -8.93 -36.06
C SER A 437 8.20 -10.37 -35.85
N GLY A 438 9.51 -10.62 -36.00
CA GLY A 438 10.12 -11.90 -35.63
C GLY A 438 10.49 -12.01 -34.13
N ALA A 439 10.93 -10.92 -33.51
CA ALA A 439 11.44 -10.91 -32.14
C ALA A 439 10.35 -10.67 -31.07
N MET A 440 9.17 -10.16 -31.45
CA MET A 440 8.02 -10.08 -30.53
C MET A 440 7.65 -11.44 -29.89
N ALA A 441 7.88 -12.55 -30.59
CA ALA A 441 7.63 -13.90 -30.08
C ALA A 441 8.57 -14.25 -28.92
N GLU A 442 9.88 -14.04 -29.08
CA GLU A 442 10.87 -14.27 -28.01
C GLU A 442 10.57 -13.39 -26.79
N VAL A 443 10.22 -12.12 -26.99
CA VAL A 443 9.85 -11.20 -25.91
C VAL A 443 8.58 -11.69 -25.19
N ARG A 444 7.58 -12.21 -25.90
CA ARG A 444 6.36 -12.76 -25.30
C ARG A 444 6.64 -14.02 -24.47
N ASP A 445 7.46 -14.94 -24.98
CA ASP A 445 7.84 -16.16 -24.25
C ASP A 445 8.65 -15.85 -22.98
N LEU A 446 9.60 -14.90 -23.08
CA LEU A 446 10.38 -14.41 -21.92
C LEU A 446 9.49 -13.68 -20.90
N MET A 447 8.49 -12.93 -21.36
CA MET A 447 7.53 -12.24 -20.52
C MET A 447 6.65 -13.25 -19.76
N GLU A 448 6.06 -14.25 -20.42
CA GLU A 448 5.25 -15.30 -19.76
C GLU A 448 6.10 -16.15 -18.79
N LEU A 449 7.33 -16.52 -19.18
CA LEU A 449 8.26 -17.18 -18.26
C LEU A 449 8.54 -16.31 -17.03
N GLY A 450 8.71 -15.00 -17.23
CA GLY A 450 8.87 -14.02 -16.15
C GLY A 450 7.62 -13.88 -15.27
N LYS A 451 6.42 -13.92 -15.86
CA LYS A 451 5.12 -13.91 -15.15
C LYS A 451 5.05 -15.10 -14.18
N VAL A 452 5.35 -16.30 -14.67
CA VAL A 452 5.37 -17.53 -13.86
C VAL A 452 6.44 -17.46 -12.76
N ALA A 453 7.68 -17.08 -13.11
CA ALA A 453 8.78 -17.01 -12.16
C ALA A 453 8.57 -15.96 -11.04
N ALA A 454 7.94 -14.81 -11.35
CA ALA A 454 7.57 -13.84 -10.31
C ALA A 454 6.47 -14.38 -9.38
N THR A 455 5.49 -15.09 -9.95
CA THR A 455 4.33 -15.66 -9.22
C THR A 455 4.78 -16.72 -8.22
N GLN A 456 5.57 -17.70 -8.66
CA GLN A 456 6.13 -18.76 -7.81
C GLN A 456 6.94 -18.22 -6.62
N ARG A 457 7.45 -16.98 -6.74
CA ARG A 457 8.36 -16.33 -5.79
C ARG A 457 7.74 -15.15 -5.04
N SER A 458 6.44 -14.89 -5.21
CA SER A 458 5.70 -13.75 -4.63
C SER A 458 6.36 -12.38 -4.90
N ASN A 459 6.97 -12.17 -6.06
CA ASN A 459 7.71 -10.94 -6.37
C ASN A 459 6.89 -9.96 -7.21
N ALA A 460 6.08 -9.13 -6.52
CA ALA A 460 5.23 -8.12 -7.16
C ALA A 460 6.02 -7.11 -8.03
N ILE A 461 7.24 -6.74 -7.63
CA ILE A 461 8.09 -5.80 -8.37
C ILE A 461 8.53 -6.40 -9.72
N PHE A 462 8.85 -7.70 -9.78
CA PHE A 462 9.23 -8.35 -11.04
C PHE A 462 8.00 -8.70 -11.90
N TYR A 463 6.86 -9.02 -11.30
CA TYR A 463 5.63 -9.24 -12.06
C TYR A 463 5.14 -7.97 -12.76
N ALA A 464 5.16 -6.82 -12.06
CA ALA A 464 4.81 -5.54 -12.66
C ALA A 464 5.75 -5.12 -13.79
N GLN A 465 7.03 -5.56 -13.76
CA GLN A 465 7.92 -5.40 -14.91
C GLN A 465 7.42 -6.19 -16.13
N MET A 466 6.96 -7.43 -15.95
CA MET A 466 6.42 -8.23 -17.06
C MET A 466 5.13 -7.62 -17.62
N LEU A 467 4.26 -7.02 -16.79
CA LEU A 467 3.09 -6.28 -17.29
C LEU A 467 3.50 -5.04 -18.11
N LEU A 468 4.55 -4.32 -17.72
CA LEU A 468 5.07 -3.19 -18.51
C LEU A 468 5.65 -3.63 -19.88
N ILE A 469 6.09 -4.89 -20.00
CA ILE A 469 6.49 -5.51 -21.27
C ILE A 469 5.26 -5.96 -22.07
N GLU A 470 4.25 -6.52 -21.41
CA GLU A 470 2.96 -6.88 -22.03
C GLU A 470 2.25 -5.67 -22.66
N ILE A 471 2.25 -4.54 -21.95
CA ILE A 471 1.76 -3.25 -22.42
C ILE A 471 2.53 -2.78 -23.66
N ALA A 472 3.86 -2.97 -23.69
CA ALA A 472 4.68 -2.63 -24.84
C ALA A 472 4.41 -3.53 -26.06
N LEU A 473 4.30 -4.85 -25.85
CA LEU A 473 3.91 -5.82 -26.88
C LEU A 473 2.52 -5.48 -27.45
N ALA A 474 1.54 -5.23 -26.58
CA ALA A 474 0.19 -4.86 -27.00
C ALA A 474 0.19 -3.57 -27.86
N ARG A 475 1.09 -2.60 -27.61
CA ARG A 475 1.25 -1.41 -28.48
C ARG A 475 1.93 -1.74 -29.81
N ALA A 476 2.97 -2.56 -29.82
CA ALA A 476 3.61 -3.02 -31.07
C ALA A 476 2.63 -3.82 -31.96
N GLU A 477 1.68 -4.51 -31.33
CA GLU A 477 0.60 -5.26 -31.98
C GLU A 477 -0.64 -4.42 -32.35
N GLY A 478 -0.66 -3.10 -32.03
CA GLY A 478 -1.79 -2.20 -32.30
C GLY A 478 -3.03 -2.43 -31.43
N ARG A 479 -2.92 -3.18 -30.33
CA ARG A 479 -3.99 -3.47 -29.36
C ARG A 479 -4.12 -2.33 -28.33
N ASP A 480 -4.32 -1.11 -28.82
CA ASP A 480 -4.15 0.13 -28.07
C ASP A 480 -5.02 0.22 -26.80
N LEU A 481 -6.32 -0.07 -26.91
CA LEU A 481 -7.24 -0.03 -25.77
C LEU A 481 -6.84 -1.03 -24.66
N HIS A 482 -6.39 -2.22 -25.05
CA HIS A 482 -5.89 -3.25 -24.12
C HIS A 482 -4.60 -2.77 -23.44
N ALA A 483 -3.64 -2.23 -24.20
CA ALA A 483 -2.40 -1.69 -23.65
C ALA A 483 -2.63 -0.53 -22.66
N TYR A 484 -3.47 0.44 -23.02
CA TYR A 484 -3.81 1.56 -22.13
C TYR A 484 -4.61 1.11 -20.90
N THR A 485 -5.53 0.16 -21.03
CA THR A 485 -6.27 -0.41 -19.88
C THR A 485 -5.32 -1.15 -18.93
N LEU A 486 -4.44 -1.99 -19.47
CA LEU A 486 -3.45 -2.73 -18.68
C LEU A 486 -2.43 -1.80 -18.02
N ALA A 487 -2.01 -0.72 -18.70
CA ALA A 487 -1.18 0.33 -18.11
C ALA A 487 -1.87 1.02 -16.94
N CYS A 488 -3.17 1.30 -17.06
CA CYS A 488 -3.98 1.89 -16.01
C CYS A 488 -4.01 0.99 -14.77
N LEU A 489 -4.36 -0.29 -14.94
CA LEU A 489 -4.47 -1.29 -13.87
C LEU A 489 -3.11 -1.60 -13.23
N THR A 490 -2.08 -1.89 -14.02
CA THR A 490 -0.72 -2.17 -13.55
C THR A 490 -0.18 -1.03 -12.70
N THR A 491 -0.40 0.21 -13.15
CA THR A 491 0.09 1.41 -12.44
C THR A 491 -0.68 1.66 -11.15
N GLN A 492 -2.00 1.43 -11.13
CA GLN A 492 -2.79 1.49 -9.91
C GLN A 492 -2.39 0.39 -8.92
N ALA A 493 -2.05 -0.82 -9.38
CA ALA A 493 -1.50 -1.89 -8.56
C ALA A 493 -0.17 -1.48 -7.90
N LEU A 494 0.78 -0.99 -8.71
CA LEU A 494 2.05 -0.44 -8.22
C LEU A 494 1.82 0.63 -7.15
N ARG A 495 0.93 1.59 -7.40
CA ARG A 495 0.58 2.63 -6.44
C ARG A 495 -0.03 2.06 -5.14
N ASN A 496 -0.95 1.10 -5.24
CA ASN A 496 -1.62 0.48 -4.10
C ASN A 496 -0.61 -0.24 -3.16
N ALA A 497 0.40 -0.91 -3.71
CA ALA A 497 1.47 -1.55 -2.94
C ALA A 497 2.59 -0.59 -2.48
N GLY A 498 2.48 0.73 -2.74
CA GLY A 498 3.53 1.70 -2.44
C GLY A 498 4.79 1.55 -3.30
N LEU A 499 4.68 0.89 -4.46
CA LEU A 499 5.78 0.69 -5.39
C LEU A 499 5.90 1.89 -6.35
N LEU A 500 7.07 2.52 -6.35
CA LEU A 500 7.41 3.69 -7.15
C LEU A 500 7.85 3.30 -8.58
N LEU A 501 7.60 4.17 -9.56
CA LEU A 501 8.11 4.00 -10.93
C LEU A 501 9.65 4.11 -11.03
N THR A 502 10.30 4.63 -9.99
CA THR A 502 11.76 4.76 -9.86
C THR A 502 12.47 3.47 -9.46
N HIS A 503 11.76 2.39 -9.12
CA HIS A 503 12.38 1.08 -8.86
C HIS A 503 13.17 0.62 -10.10
N GLU A 504 14.47 0.37 -9.92
CA GLU A 504 15.48 0.02 -10.94
C GLU A 504 14.98 -0.76 -12.17
N GLY A 505 14.37 -1.94 -12.01
CA GLY A 505 13.86 -2.74 -13.12
C GLY A 505 12.59 -2.19 -13.79
N ILE A 506 11.73 -1.48 -13.04
CA ILE A 506 10.58 -0.76 -13.59
C ILE A 506 11.07 0.45 -14.39
N ALA A 507 12.01 1.23 -13.84
CA ALA A 507 12.64 2.35 -14.53
C ALA A 507 13.34 1.91 -15.82
N ALA A 508 13.97 0.72 -15.84
CA ALA A 508 14.61 0.16 -17.02
C ALA A 508 13.64 -0.05 -18.21
N ILE A 509 12.44 -0.58 -17.94
CA ILE A 509 11.42 -0.81 -18.97
C ILE A 509 10.70 0.50 -19.30
N LEU A 510 10.43 1.36 -18.32
CA LEU A 510 9.87 2.69 -18.57
C LEU A 510 10.81 3.61 -19.37
N ARG A 511 12.13 3.38 -19.36
CA ARG A 511 13.08 4.07 -20.24
C ARG A 511 12.90 3.67 -21.71
N TYR A 512 12.62 2.40 -21.97
CA TYR A 512 12.19 1.94 -23.29
C TYR A 512 10.84 2.56 -23.68
N VAL A 513 9.81 2.43 -22.83
CA VAL A 513 8.46 2.98 -23.12
C VAL A 513 8.54 4.48 -23.38
N ARG A 514 9.31 5.25 -22.60
CA ARG A 514 9.53 6.69 -22.82
C ARG A 514 10.07 7.04 -24.20
N THR A 515 10.82 6.14 -24.82
CA THR A 515 11.49 6.34 -26.10
C THR A 515 10.61 5.87 -27.25
N ALA A 516 10.05 4.66 -27.15
CA ALA A 516 9.20 4.06 -28.17
C ALA A 516 7.76 4.62 -28.19
N ASP A 517 7.16 4.83 -27.01
CA ASP A 517 5.84 5.46 -26.86
C ASP A 517 5.83 6.54 -25.75
N PRO A 518 6.19 7.78 -26.11
CA PRO A 518 6.10 8.92 -25.20
C PRO A 518 4.68 9.22 -24.68
N ALA A 519 3.60 8.77 -25.34
CA ALA A 519 2.22 8.99 -24.89
C ALA A 519 1.83 8.02 -23.78
N LEU A 520 2.08 6.73 -23.98
CA LEU A 520 1.94 5.69 -22.97
C LEU A 520 2.79 5.98 -21.72
N TYR A 521 4.04 6.42 -21.90
CA TYR A 521 4.89 6.81 -20.76
C TYR A 521 4.28 7.98 -19.96
N ARG A 522 3.76 9.02 -20.63
CA ARG A 522 3.07 10.13 -19.96
C ARG A 522 1.83 9.64 -19.19
N PHE A 523 1.06 8.75 -19.79
CA PHE A 523 -0.12 8.15 -19.16
C PHE A 523 0.23 7.36 -17.89
N ILE A 524 1.23 6.47 -17.95
CA ILE A 524 1.70 5.70 -16.79
C ILE A 524 2.13 6.62 -15.63
N ASN A 525 2.95 7.65 -15.89
CA ASN A 525 3.37 8.58 -14.84
C ASN A 525 2.18 9.32 -14.21
N MET A 526 1.20 9.70 -15.04
CA MET A 526 0.01 10.42 -14.62
C MET A 526 -0.95 9.56 -13.78
N VAL A 527 -1.17 8.30 -14.15
CA VAL A 527 -1.95 7.34 -13.34
C VAL A 527 -1.23 7.02 -12.02
N HIS A 528 0.10 6.97 -11.98
CA HIS A 528 0.84 6.71 -10.74
C HIS A 528 0.66 7.82 -9.71
N HIS A 529 0.80 9.07 -10.15
CA HIS A 529 0.69 10.23 -9.26
C HIS A 529 -0.76 10.56 -8.87
N LEU A 530 -1.70 10.54 -9.82
CA LEU A 530 -3.10 10.95 -9.58
C LEU A 530 -3.99 9.79 -9.14
N GLY A 531 -3.74 8.60 -9.69
CA GLY A 531 -4.62 7.42 -9.64
C GLY A 531 -5.60 7.38 -10.80
N ILE A 532 -6.31 6.25 -10.90
CA ILE A 532 -7.52 6.17 -11.70
C ILE A 532 -8.55 7.13 -11.10
N ARG A 533 -8.99 8.10 -11.89
CA ARG A 533 -10.01 9.10 -11.56
C ARG A 533 -10.78 9.43 -12.84
N ARG A 534 -12.09 9.72 -12.73
CA ARG A 534 -12.83 10.35 -13.83
C ARG A 534 -12.13 11.62 -14.31
N GLY A 535 -11.88 11.72 -15.62
CA GLY A 535 -11.20 12.87 -16.21
C GLY A 535 -9.74 12.98 -15.75
N ILE A 536 -8.91 11.99 -16.09
CA ILE A 536 -7.46 12.19 -16.10
C ILE A 536 -7.17 13.37 -17.06
N GLU A 537 -6.51 14.43 -16.59
CA GLU A 537 -6.31 15.65 -17.40
C GLU A 537 -5.23 15.45 -18.47
N LEU A 538 -5.64 14.87 -19.60
CA LEU A 538 -4.81 14.49 -20.76
C LEU A 538 -4.21 15.68 -21.56
N ALA A 539 -4.02 16.84 -20.93
CA ALA A 539 -3.68 18.14 -21.51
C ALA A 539 -2.31 18.23 -22.24
N LYS A 540 -1.60 17.10 -22.43
CA LYS A 540 -0.29 17.01 -23.10
C LYS A 540 -0.14 15.81 -24.06
N ILE A 541 -1.21 15.08 -24.37
CA ILE A 541 -1.17 14.05 -25.42
C ILE A 541 -1.52 14.70 -26.76
N ARG A 542 -0.69 14.46 -27.78
CA ARG A 542 -0.65 15.29 -29.01
C ARG A 542 -1.55 14.79 -30.15
N SER A 543 -2.21 13.64 -30.01
CA SER A 543 -3.17 13.15 -31.00
C SER A 543 -4.59 13.13 -30.42
N GLY A 544 -5.59 13.36 -31.28
CA GLY A 544 -7.01 13.28 -30.88
C GLY A 544 -7.50 11.84 -30.67
N GLY A 545 -6.94 10.88 -31.41
CA GLY A 545 -7.36 9.47 -31.35
C GLY A 545 -6.91 8.75 -30.07
N GLU A 546 -5.68 8.99 -29.61
CA GLU A 546 -5.22 8.46 -28.31
C GLU A 546 -6.08 8.98 -27.16
N ARG A 547 -6.58 10.22 -27.24
CA ARG A 547 -7.35 10.84 -26.16
C ARG A 547 -8.62 10.03 -25.84
N SER A 548 -9.44 9.68 -26.83
CA SER A 548 -10.66 8.90 -26.57
C SER A 548 -10.32 7.49 -26.07
N MET A 549 -9.34 6.82 -26.67
CA MET A 549 -8.91 5.49 -26.21
C MET A 549 -8.41 5.49 -24.76
N ILE A 550 -7.81 6.58 -24.30
CA ILE A 550 -7.36 6.74 -22.91
C ILE A 550 -8.50 7.13 -21.96
N GLU A 551 -9.47 7.94 -22.41
CA GLU A 551 -10.70 8.21 -21.67
C GLU A 551 -11.56 6.92 -21.55
N ASP A 552 -11.52 6.03 -22.53
CA ASP A 552 -12.13 4.70 -22.52
C ASP A 552 -11.40 3.73 -21.59
N ALA A 553 -10.08 3.59 -21.74
CA ALA A 553 -9.23 2.77 -20.86
C ALA A 553 -9.33 3.21 -19.39
N GLY A 554 -9.46 4.52 -19.12
CA GLY A 554 -9.71 5.06 -17.79
C GLY A 554 -11.06 4.60 -17.21
N ARG A 555 -12.13 4.65 -18.01
CA ARG A 555 -13.48 4.19 -17.62
C ARG A 555 -13.54 2.68 -17.41
N ILE A 556 -12.89 1.88 -18.27
CA ILE A 556 -12.81 0.42 -18.12
C ILE A 556 -12.04 0.09 -16.84
N ALA A 557 -10.87 0.70 -16.64
CA ALA A 557 -10.03 0.42 -15.48
C ALA A 557 -10.65 0.88 -14.14
N GLU A 558 -11.51 1.92 -14.14
CA GLU A 558 -12.28 2.35 -12.96
C GLU A 558 -13.15 1.21 -12.39
N LEU A 559 -13.73 0.34 -13.25
CA LEU A 559 -14.55 -0.81 -12.85
C LEU A 559 -13.74 -1.94 -12.20
N TYR A 560 -12.46 -2.07 -12.53
CA TYR A 560 -11.56 -3.12 -12.02
C TYR A 560 -10.60 -2.63 -10.92
N ALA A 561 -10.49 -1.32 -10.70
CA ALA A 561 -9.52 -0.70 -9.78
C ALA A 561 -9.58 -1.23 -8.34
N ASP A 562 -10.77 -1.60 -7.86
CA ASP A 562 -10.97 -2.15 -6.51
C ASP A 562 -10.60 -3.64 -6.40
N GLN A 563 -10.64 -4.39 -7.52
CA GLN A 563 -10.15 -5.78 -7.59
C GLN A 563 -8.61 -5.83 -7.55
N VAL A 564 -7.95 -4.76 -7.99
CA VAL A 564 -6.49 -4.59 -8.06
C VAL A 564 -5.86 -4.17 -6.72
N ARG A 565 -6.62 -4.07 -5.63
CA ARG A 565 -6.09 -3.64 -4.32
C ARG A 565 -5.21 -4.66 -3.61
N ASP A 566 -5.36 -5.96 -3.86
CA ASP A 566 -4.74 -7.01 -3.04
C ASP A 566 -3.60 -7.77 -3.74
N ILE A 567 -2.43 -7.12 -3.80
CA ILE A 567 -1.17 -7.72 -4.30
C ILE A 567 -0.68 -8.90 -3.45
N LYS A 568 -1.27 -9.20 -2.28
CA LYS A 568 -0.95 -10.41 -1.50
C LYS A 568 -1.67 -11.66 -2.01
N GLY A 569 -2.73 -11.51 -2.81
CA GLY A 569 -3.23 -12.57 -3.70
C GLY A 569 -2.30 -12.84 -4.90
N ILE A 570 -1.20 -12.11 -5.01
CA ILE A 570 -0.30 -12.04 -6.14
C ILE A 570 -1.05 -11.49 -7.37
N MET A 571 -1.74 -12.31 -8.17
CA MET A 571 -2.19 -11.93 -9.53
C MET A 571 -3.44 -12.67 -10.02
N THR A 572 -4.51 -12.72 -9.23
CA THR A 572 -5.72 -13.46 -9.60
C THR A 572 -6.55 -12.82 -10.73
N LEU A 573 -6.18 -11.64 -11.21
CA LEU A 573 -6.64 -11.12 -12.50
C LEU A 573 -5.87 -11.80 -13.65
N ARG A 574 -6.35 -12.99 -14.01
CA ARG A 574 -6.37 -13.42 -15.41
C ARG A 574 -7.13 -12.34 -16.20
N LEU A 575 -6.49 -11.78 -17.23
CA LEU A 575 -7.05 -10.69 -18.04
C LEU A 575 -7.93 -11.20 -19.20
N ASP A 576 -8.42 -12.44 -19.08
CA ASP A 576 -9.36 -13.19 -19.93
C ASP A 576 -10.75 -12.49 -20.09
N ALA A 577 -10.86 -11.20 -19.77
CA ALA A 577 -12.05 -10.35 -19.85
C ALA A 577 -11.82 -9.06 -20.67
N LEU A 578 -10.74 -9.01 -21.45
CA LEU A 578 -10.33 -7.89 -22.32
C LEU A 578 -9.93 -8.36 -23.73
N GLU A 579 -10.68 -9.33 -24.27
CA GLU A 579 -10.76 -9.66 -25.71
C GLU A 579 -11.87 -8.82 -26.39
#